data_AF-A0A7L4RCC4-F1
#
_entry.id   AF-A0A7L4RCC4-F1
#
_cell.length_a   1.000
_cell.length_b   1.000
_cell.length_c   1.000
_cell.angle_alpha   90.00
_cell.angle_beta   90.00
_cell.angle_gamma   90.00
#
_symmetry.space_group_name_H-M   'P 1'
#
loop_
_entity.id
_entity.type
_entity.pdbx_description
1 polymer ?
#
loop_
_entity_poly.entity_id
_entity_poly.type
_entity_poly.pdbx_seq_one_letter_code
_entity_poly.pdbx_strand_id
1 'polypeptide(L)'
;MCRLCSALANSSYFSRMDAMLQEDLGRIERSRGMAEKFPSVRNSILTTISFPPKIHKPLFEARNAYTLINNYFQQLMLDGNKQGSMFSGGSTRSIFFSGDYLMLFSKSVAQDAGVDFFGHYLLFHFTKDEYEAKFDGSNLSISVNCRKKAKNLISGENEEHAISFNFLHQPVEGRILKKEEAMRSDYVRKIMGARAGGGDIFASADLEGYVITVPHLSPHPYLLQAGKEVGHDSNRHFQEHVLDYLLEHLNIRRN
;
A
#
# COMPACT_ATOMS: atom_id res chain seq x y z
N MET A 1 14.48 13.05 12.11
CA MET A 1 14.44 11.78 11.33
C MET A 1 13.81 10.74 12.24
N CYS A 2 12.81 9.98 11.77
CA CYS A 2 12.04 9.08 12.63
C CYS A 2 12.89 7.91 13.16
N ARG A 3 12.54 7.33 14.32
CA ARG A 3 13.32 6.22 14.92
C ARG A 3 13.48 5.04 13.96
N LEU A 4 12.40 4.63 13.28
CA LEU A 4 12.43 3.54 12.30
C LEU A 4 13.29 3.89 11.07
N CYS A 5 13.23 5.13 10.61
CA CYS A 5 13.99 5.63 9.47
C CYS A 5 15.49 5.47 9.72
N SER A 6 15.94 5.78 10.94
CA SER A 6 17.33 5.61 11.35
C SER A 6 17.72 4.14 11.49
N ALA A 7 16.84 3.30 12.04
CA ALA A 7 17.11 1.86 12.19
C ALA A 7 17.23 1.14 10.83
N LEU A 8 16.48 1.58 9.81
CA LEU A 8 16.49 0.96 8.49
C LEU A 8 17.76 1.23 7.67
N ALA A 9 18.57 2.24 8.04
CA ALA A 9 19.74 2.66 7.28
C ALA A 9 20.73 1.53 6.96
N ASN A 10 20.83 0.53 7.84
CA ASN A 10 21.71 -0.63 7.69
C ASN A 10 20.96 -1.96 7.49
N SER A 11 19.65 -1.90 7.22
CA SER A 11 18.81 -3.09 7.12
C SER A 11 18.77 -3.67 5.69
N SER A 12 18.42 -4.95 5.60
CA SER A 12 18.15 -5.64 4.33
C SER A 12 16.92 -5.12 3.58
N TYR A 13 16.14 -4.22 4.20
CA TYR A 13 14.95 -3.63 3.60
C TYR A 13 15.27 -2.86 2.31
N PHE A 14 16.28 -1.99 2.33
CA PHE A 14 16.55 -1.12 1.18
C PHE A 14 17.14 -1.87 -0.01
N SER A 15 17.90 -2.95 0.20
CA SER A 15 18.35 -3.79 -0.92
C SER A 15 17.18 -4.52 -1.60
N ARG A 16 16.15 -4.95 -0.84
CA ARG A 16 14.92 -5.52 -1.40
C ARG A 16 14.10 -4.47 -2.15
N MET A 17 14.03 -3.25 -1.63
CA MET A 17 13.39 -2.12 -2.31
C MET A 17 14.08 -1.77 -3.63
N ASP A 18 15.42 -1.81 -3.66
CA ASP A 18 16.20 -1.59 -4.89
C ASP A 18 15.97 -2.69 -5.92
N ALA A 19 15.89 -3.96 -5.50
CA ALA A 19 15.54 -5.08 -6.38
C ALA A 19 14.14 -4.92 -6.99
N MET A 20 13.15 -4.54 -6.16
CA MET A 20 11.80 -4.25 -6.63
C MET A 20 11.76 -3.10 -7.63
N LEU A 21 12.56 -2.04 -7.42
CA LEU A 21 12.67 -0.94 -8.37
C LEU A 21 13.19 -1.43 -9.73
N GLN A 22 14.19 -2.32 -9.76
CA GLN A 22 14.69 -2.88 -11.02
C GLN A 22 13.61 -3.66 -11.77
N GLU A 23 12.82 -4.47 -11.06
CA GLU A 23 11.66 -5.15 -11.68
C GLU A 23 10.63 -4.15 -12.21
N ASP A 24 10.33 -3.11 -11.42
CA ASP A 24 9.35 -2.08 -11.77
C ASP A 24 9.77 -1.30 -13.02
N LEU A 25 11.07 -0.99 -13.18
CA LEU A 25 11.60 -0.36 -14.39
C LEU A 25 11.32 -1.21 -15.62
N GLY A 26 11.56 -2.53 -15.53
CA GLY A 26 11.20 -3.46 -16.60
C GLY A 26 9.70 -3.51 -16.87
N ARG A 27 8.85 -3.45 -15.82
CA ARG A 27 7.39 -3.44 -15.96
C ARG A 27 6.89 -2.16 -16.64
N ILE A 28 7.47 -0.99 -16.39
CA ILE A 28 7.09 0.25 -17.09
C ILE A 28 7.34 0.12 -18.59
N GLU A 29 8.52 -0.33 -19.00
CA GLU A 29 8.85 -0.46 -20.41
C GLU A 29 7.91 -1.45 -21.12
N ARG A 30 7.58 -2.56 -20.47
CA ARG A 30 6.57 -3.51 -20.98
C ARG A 30 5.16 -2.91 -21.03
N SER A 31 4.81 -2.06 -20.06
CA SER A 31 3.53 -1.36 -20.02
C SER A 31 3.37 -0.38 -21.19
N ARG A 32 4.48 0.22 -21.69
CA ARG A 32 4.43 1.06 -22.90
C ARG A 32 3.92 0.27 -24.11
N GLY A 33 4.45 -0.93 -24.33
CA GLY A 33 3.98 -1.81 -25.41
C GLY A 33 2.54 -2.30 -25.21
N MET A 34 2.11 -2.49 -23.95
CA MET A 34 0.76 -2.94 -23.62
C MET A 34 -0.29 -1.81 -23.67
N ALA A 35 0.12 -0.54 -23.66
CA ALA A 35 -0.79 0.60 -23.63
C ALA A 35 -1.67 0.72 -24.89
N GLU A 36 -1.20 0.21 -26.04
CA GLU A 36 -2.00 0.14 -27.28
C GLU A 36 -3.11 -0.91 -27.18
N LYS A 37 -2.80 -2.06 -26.60
CA LYS A 37 -3.75 -3.17 -26.41
C LYS A 37 -4.74 -2.91 -25.27
N PHE A 38 -4.29 -2.21 -24.23
CA PHE A 38 -5.07 -1.93 -23.03
C PHE A 38 -5.04 -0.42 -22.73
N PRO A 39 -5.97 0.38 -23.29
CA PRO A 39 -6.00 1.83 -23.10
C PRO A 39 -6.06 2.28 -21.63
N SER A 40 -6.61 1.47 -20.73
CA SER A 40 -6.64 1.74 -19.30
C SER A 40 -5.25 1.82 -18.66
N VAL A 41 -4.26 1.09 -19.21
CA VAL A 41 -2.86 1.15 -18.77
C VAL A 41 -2.30 2.54 -19.08
N ARG A 42 -2.55 3.07 -20.28
CA ARG A 42 -2.02 4.36 -20.72
C ARG A 42 -2.34 5.50 -19.75
N ASN A 43 -3.53 5.49 -19.16
CA ASN A 43 -4.03 6.59 -18.33
C ASN A 43 -3.73 6.43 -16.83
N SER A 44 -2.98 5.39 -16.44
CA SER A 44 -2.83 5.04 -15.02
C SER A 44 -1.39 4.73 -14.61
N ILE A 45 -0.39 5.07 -15.44
CA ILE A 45 1.04 5.02 -15.10
C ILE A 45 1.54 6.46 -14.91
N LEU A 46 1.38 6.99 -13.70
CA LEU A 46 1.54 8.40 -13.36
C LEU A 46 2.54 8.60 -12.22
N THR A 47 3.32 9.68 -12.30
CA THR A 47 4.20 10.13 -11.21
C THR A 47 4.17 11.64 -11.06
N THR A 48 4.32 12.12 -9.83
CA THR A 48 4.48 13.55 -9.51
C THR A 48 5.92 13.90 -9.14
N ILE A 49 6.82 12.92 -9.19
CA ILE A 49 8.25 13.08 -8.89
C ILE A 49 9.11 12.56 -10.04
N SER A 50 10.40 12.92 -10.01
CA SER A 50 11.39 12.44 -10.98
C SER A 50 11.47 10.92 -11.02
N PHE A 51 11.52 10.37 -12.24
CA PHE A 51 11.62 8.95 -12.51
C PHE A 51 13.00 8.64 -13.13
N PRO A 52 13.71 7.57 -12.70
CA PRO A 52 13.31 6.56 -11.73
C PRO A 52 13.41 7.03 -10.26
N PRO A 53 12.46 6.67 -9.39
CA PRO A 53 12.46 7.11 -8.00
C PRO A 53 13.33 6.19 -7.13
N LYS A 54 14.10 6.77 -6.20
CA LYS A 54 14.76 6.00 -5.14
C LYS A 54 13.91 6.02 -3.87
N ILE A 55 13.11 4.97 -3.67
CA ILE A 55 12.18 4.86 -2.52
C ILE A 55 12.90 4.19 -1.34
N HIS A 56 13.70 4.97 -0.62
CA HIS A 56 14.38 4.53 0.60
C HIS A 56 13.65 5.08 1.83
N LYS A 57 12.39 4.66 2.01
CA LYS A 57 11.50 5.06 3.10
C LYS A 57 10.65 3.87 3.55
N PRO A 58 10.27 3.78 4.83
CA PRO A 58 9.35 2.73 5.29
C PRO A 58 7.98 2.89 4.63
N LEU A 59 7.56 1.87 3.89
CA LEU A 59 6.25 1.80 3.27
C LEU A 59 5.23 1.16 4.19
N PHE A 60 4.03 1.76 4.28
CA PHE A 60 2.90 1.22 5.02
C PHE A 60 1.70 0.99 4.09
N GLU A 61 1.32 -0.27 3.91
CA GLU A 61 0.22 -0.71 3.06
C GLU A 61 -1.14 -0.45 3.70
N ALA A 62 -2.02 0.27 3.01
CA ALA A 62 -3.39 0.50 3.45
C ALA A 62 -4.26 -0.75 3.17
N ARG A 63 -4.43 -1.61 4.17
CA ARG A 63 -5.16 -2.89 4.08
C ARG A 63 -6.59 -2.76 4.61
N ASN A 64 -7.54 -3.43 3.97
CA ASN A 64 -8.90 -3.53 4.50
C ASN A 64 -8.96 -4.50 5.70
N ALA A 65 -10.10 -4.52 6.39
CA ALA A 65 -10.42 -5.62 7.30
C ALA A 65 -10.79 -6.88 6.51
N TYR A 66 -10.48 -8.07 7.07
CA TYR A 66 -10.94 -9.36 6.52
C TYR A 66 -10.68 -9.52 5.01
N THR A 67 -9.44 -9.28 4.59
CA THR A 67 -9.10 -9.10 3.17
C THR A 67 -9.12 -10.39 2.37
N LEU A 68 -10.04 -10.46 1.39
CA LEU A 68 -9.90 -11.32 0.21
C LEU A 68 -8.87 -10.73 -0.76
N ILE A 69 -8.31 -11.57 -1.63
CA ILE A 69 -7.32 -11.17 -2.64
C ILE A 69 -7.79 -9.95 -3.44
N ASN A 70 -9.03 -9.91 -3.91
CA ASN A 70 -9.56 -8.86 -4.78
C ASN A 70 -9.87 -7.52 -4.09
N ASN A 71 -9.97 -7.49 -2.76
CA ASN A 71 -10.29 -6.29 -1.98
C ASN A 71 -9.29 -6.10 -0.84
N TYR A 72 -8.03 -6.45 -1.11
CA TYR A 72 -6.96 -6.47 -0.12
C TYR A 72 -6.60 -5.07 0.37
N PHE A 73 -6.50 -4.12 -0.55
CA PHE A 73 -6.15 -2.74 -0.23
C PHE A 73 -7.39 -1.84 -0.05
N GLN A 74 -7.28 -0.86 0.85
CA GLN A 74 -8.26 0.22 1.03
C GLN A 74 -8.43 1.03 -0.26
N GLN A 75 -9.60 1.63 -0.46
CA GLN A 75 -9.98 2.18 -1.76
C GLN A 75 -9.17 3.43 -2.15
N LEU A 76 -8.86 3.53 -3.44
CA LEU A 76 -8.20 4.66 -4.08
C LEU A 76 -8.92 4.94 -5.39
N MET A 77 -9.20 6.21 -5.66
CA MET A 77 -9.86 6.66 -6.88
C MET A 77 -8.91 7.57 -7.67
N LEU A 78 -8.92 7.41 -8.98
CA LEU A 78 -8.25 8.28 -9.95
C LEU A 78 -9.27 8.64 -11.04
N ASP A 79 -9.55 9.92 -11.22
CA ASP A 79 -10.56 10.46 -12.14
C ASP A 79 -11.94 9.78 -11.99
N GLY A 80 -12.34 9.54 -10.74
CA GLY A 80 -13.60 8.85 -10.42
C GLY A 80 -13.57 7.34 -10.63
N ASN A 81 -12.46 6.76 -11.10
CA ASN A 81 -12.30 5.33 -11.32
C ASN A 81 -11.61 4.65 -10.14
N LYS A 82 -12.21 3.58 -9.62
CA LYS A 82 -11.62 2.75 -8.56
C LYS A 82 -10.40 2.01 -9.09
N GLN A 83 -9.26 2.21 -8.42
CA GLN A 83 -8.00 1.56 -8.76
C GLN A 83 -7.94 0.14 -8.18
N GLY A 84 -7.33 -0.79 -8.92
CA GLY A 84 -7.28 -2.22 -8.57
C GLY A 84 -6.77 -2.47 -7.15
N SER A 85 -7.52 -3.23 -6.36
CA SER A 85 -7.26 -3.53 -4.94
C SER A 85 -6.74 -4.95 -4.71
N MET A 86 -6.20 -5.58 -5.76
CA MET A 86 -5.83 -6.99 -5.73
C MET A 86 -4.47 -7.21 -5.08
N PHE A 87 -4.37 -8.22 -4.21
CA PHE A 87 -3.10 -8.74 -3.75
C PHE A 87 -2.49 -9.68 -4.79
N SER A 88 -1.38 -9.27 -5.39
CA SER A 88 -0.62 -10.09 -6.33
C SER A 88 0.87 -9.76 -6.22
N GLY A 89 1.73 -10.63 -6.76
CA GLY A 89 3.18 -10.41 -6.78
C GLY A 89 3.53 -9.07 -7.42
N GLY A 90 4.25 -8.22 -6.70
CA GLY A 90 4.67 -6.89 -7.16
C GLY A 90 3.62 -5.78 -7.03
N SER A 91 2.40 -6.08 -6.59
CA SER A 91 1.36 -5.07 -6.29
C SER A 91 1.53 -4.50 -4.89
N THR A 92 1.26 -3.21 -4.72
CA THR A 92 1.22 -2.56 -3.39
C THR A 92 0.30 -1.35 -3.43
N ARG A 93 -0.28 -0.99 -2.28
CA ARG A 93 -0.91 0.32 -2.06
C ARG A 93 -0.44 0.85 -0.72
N SER A 94 0.65 1.59 -0.78
CA SER A 94 1.36 2.08 0.39
C SER A 94 1.34 3.59 0.47
N ILE A 95 1.42 4.10 1.70
CA ILE A 95 1.86 5.46 1.97
C ILE A 95 3.20 5.47 2.69
N PHE A 96 3.91 6.59 2.59
CA PHE A 96 5.11 6.87 3.37
C PHE A 96 5.33 8.38 3.45
N PHE A 97 6.26 8.81 4.30
CA PHE A 97 6.60 10.22 4.45
C PHE A 97 8.02 10.50 3.95
N SER A 98 8.18 11.57 3.17
CA SER A 98 9.47 12.03 2.67
C SER A 98 9.61 13.53 2.90
N GLY A 99 10.32 13.92 3.96
CA GLY A 99 10.33 15.32 4.39
C GLY A 99 8.95 15.74 4.86
N ASP A 100 8.44 16.86 4.34
CA ASP A 100 7.10 17.38 4.63
C ASP A 100 5.99 16.78 3.74
N TYR A 101 6.34 15.86 2.84
CA TYR A 101 5.39 15.29 1.90
C TYR A 101 4.83 13.95 2.39
N LEU A 102 3.51 13.80 2.27
CA LEU A 102 2.86 12.50 2.23
C LEU A 102 3.06 11.91 0.84
N MET A 103 3.51 10.68 0.75
CA MET A 103 3.73 9.99 -0.51
C MET A 103 2.74 8.83 -0.62
N LEU A 104 2.06 8.70 -1.76
CA LEU A 104 1.29 7.53 -2.16
C LEU A 104 2.11 6.75 -3.19
N PHE A 105 2.30 5.46 -2.93
CA PHE A 105 2.84 4.51 -3.90
C PHE A 105 1.86 3.36 -4.08
N SER A 106 1.13 3.39 -5.19
CA SER A 106 0.11 2.40 -5.53
C SER A 106 0.37 1.80 -6.90
N LYS A 107 0.63 0.50 -6.97
CA LYS A 107 0.83 -0.23 -8.22
C LYS A 107 0.06 -1.55 -8.21
N SER A 108 -0.44 -1.93 -9.38
CA SER A 108 -1.01 -3.26 -9.63
C SER A 108 -0.28 -3.90 -10.80
N VAL A 109 0.07 -5.17 -10.66
CA VAL A 109 0.68 -5.96 -11.73
C VAL A 109 -0.39 -6.82 -12.40
N ALA A 110 -0.37 -6.82 -13.73
CA ALA A 110 -1.18 -7.65 -14.60
C ALA A 110 -0.25 -8.51 -15.49
N GLN A 111 -0.80 -9.57 -16.07
CA GLN A 111 -0.05 -10.49 -16.92
C GLN A 111 -0.80 -10.75 -18.22
N ASP A 112 -0.09 -10.74 -19.34
CA ASP A 112 -0.59 -11.09 -20.67
C ASP A 112 0.48 -11.92 -21.38
N ALA A 113 0.10 -13.10 -21.90
CA ALA A 113 1.03 -14.04 -22.56
C ALA A 113 2.32 -14.35 -21.76
N GLY A 114 2.22 -14.43 -20.43
CA GLY A 114 3.38 -14.70 -19.55
C GLY A 114 4.29 -13.49 -19.31
N VAL A 115 3.88 -12.30 -19.76
CA VAL A 115 4.63 -11.05 -19.61
C VAL A 115 3.94 -10.16 -18.57
N ASP A 116 4.68 -9.82 -17.51
CA ASP A 116 4.18 -8.96 -16.45
C ASP A 116 4.30 -7.48 -16.82
N PHE A 117 3.21 -6.72 -16.68
CA PHE A 117 3.14 -5.28 -16.88
C PHE A 117 2.32 -4.62 -15.77
N PHE A 118 2.30 -3.29 -15.72
CA PHE A 118 1.46 -2.58 -14.76
C PHE A 118 0.03 -2.43 -15.28
N GLY A 119 -0.93 -2.88 -14.48
CA GLY A 119 -2.33 -2.47 -14.65
C GLY A 119 -2.55 -1.01 -14.25
N HIS A 120 -1.81 -0.55 -13.22
CA HIS A 120 -1.62 0.87 -12.87
C HIS A 120 -0.31 1.04 -12.08
N TYR A 121 0.24 2.26 -12.10
CA TYR A 121 1.38 2.70 -11.29
C TYR A 121 1.17 4.17 -10.93
N LEU A 122 1.06 4.47 -9.64
CA LEU A 122 0.80 5.81 -9.13
C LEU A 122 1.86 6.13 -8.08
N LEU A 123 2.68 7.15 -8.34
CA LEU A 123 3.63 7.70 -7.38
C LEU A 123 3.40 9.20 -7.16
N PHE A 124 2.61 9.52 -6.14
CA PHE A 124 2.14 10.86 -5.87
C PHE A 124 2.77 11.38 -4.57
N HIS A 125 3.28 12.61 -4.59
CA HIS A 125 3.58 13.37 -3.38
C HIS A 125 2.41 14.30 -3.09
N PHE A 126 2.19 14.64 -1.82
CA PHE A 126 1.17 15.58 -1.38
C PHE A 126 1.78 16.52 -0.34
N THR A 127 1.59 17.83 -0.53
CA THR A 127 1.90 18.87 0.44
C THR A 127 0.87 18.88 1.57
N LYS A 128 1.17 19.57 2.67
CA LYS A 128 0.32 19.57 3.89
C LYS A 128 -1.09 20.13 3.67
N ASP A 129 -1.30 20.95 2.65
CA ASP A 129 -2.60 21.49 2.24
C ASP A 129 -3.40 20.57 1.30
N GLU A 130 -2.76 19.53 0.76
CA GLU A 130 -3.39 18.56 -0.16
C GLU A 130 -3.93 17.31 0.54
N TYR A 131 -3.60 17.11 1.83
CA TYR A 131 -4.09 15.99 2.62
C TYR A 131 -4.55 16.42 4.01
N GLU A 132 -5.43 15.63 4.59
CA GLU A 132 -5.91 15.78 5.95
C GLU A 132 -5.58 14.53 6.76
N ALA A 133 -5.00 14.73 7.95
CA ALA A 133 -4.78 13.65 8.92
C ALA A 133 -5.58 13.93 10.20
N LYS A 134 -6.45 13.00 10.59
CA LYS A 134 -7.25 13.09 11.82
C LYS A 134 -6.93 11.93 12.74
N PHE A 135 -6.68 12.23 14.00
CA PHE A 135 -6.47 11.26 15.06
C PHE A 135 -7.49 11.50 16.17
N ASP A 136 -8.28 10.48 16.51
CA ASP A 136 -9.36 10.57 17.50
C ASP A 136 -8.98 10.02 18.89
N GLY A 137 -7.68 9.78 19.12
CA GLY A 137 -7.16 9.11 20.31
C GLY A 137 -6.84 7.63 20.09
N SER A 138 -7.47 6.99 19.11
CA SER A 138 -7.21 5.57 18.80
C SER A 138 -7.06 5.28 17.31
N ASN A 139 -7.87 5.93 16.49
CA ASN A 139 -7.92 5.73 15.06
C ASN A 139 -7.26 6.91 14.35
N LEU A 140 -6.52 6.60 13.30
CA LEU A 140 -5.95 7.58 12.38
C LEU A 140 -6.65 7.46 11.04
N SER A 141 -7.06 8.58 10.46
CA SER A 141 -7.50 8.66 9.06
C SER A 141 -6.61 9.63 8.29
N ILE A 142 -6.10 9.21 7.14
CA ILE A 142 -5.35 10.05 6.21
C ILE A 142 -6.15 10.13 4.90
N SER A 143 -6.64 11.33 4.59
CA SER A 143 -7.50 11.60 3.45
C SER A 143 -6.84 12.54 2.46
N VAL A 144 -7.03 12.24 1.17
CA VAL A 144 -6.70 13.12 0.05
C VAL A 144 -7.94 13.23 -0.82
N ASN A 145 -8.23 14.43 -1.30
CA ASN A 145 -9.23 14.69 -2.32
C ASN A 145 -8.86 15.98 -3.06
N CYS A 146 -8.04 15.88 -4.10
CA CYS A 146 -7.54 17.04 -4.82
C CYS A 146 -7.32 16.74 -6.31
N ARG A 147 -7.07 17.80 -7.08
CA ARG A 147 -6.54 17.70 -8.45
C ARG A 147 -5.04 17.87 -8.40
N LYS A 148 -4.31 16.99 -9.08
CA LYS A 148 -2.85 16.99 -9.08
C LYS A 148 -2.31 16.81 -10.50
N LYS A 149 -1.37 17.67 -10.88
CA LYS A 149 -0.59 17.50 -12.10
C LYS A 149 0.41 16.37 -11.91
N ALA A 150 0.38 15.40 -12.79
CA ALA A 150 1.29 14.25 -12.80
C ALA A 150 1.82 14.02 -14.21
N LYS A 151 3.07 13.56 -14.30
CA LYS A 151 3.66 13.08 -15.54
C LYS A 151 3.16 11.68 -15.82
N ASN A 152 2.56 11.48 -16.98
CA ASN A 152 2.28 10.17 -17.52
C ASN A 152 3.58 9.56 -18.05
N LEU A 153 3.99 8.41 -17.49
CA LEU A 153 5.27 7.78 -17.83
C LEU A 153 5.24 7.07 -19.19
N ILE A 154 4.05 6.80 -19.73
CA ILE A 154 3.87 6.23 -21.07
C ILE A 154 3.93 7.33 -22.12
N SER A 155 3.05 8.34 -22.04
CA SER A 155 2.99 9.44 -23.03
C SER A 155 4.11 10.46 -22.87
N GLY A 156 4.64 10.62 -21.65
CA GLY A 156 5.59 11.66 -21.30
C GLY A 156 4.96 13.02 -20.99
N GLU A 157 3.64 13.17 -21.17
CA GLU A 157 2.90 14.41 -20.98
C GLU A 157 2.59 14.68 -19.50
N ASN A 158 2.39 15.95 -19.16
CA ASN A 158 1.88 16.33 -17.85
C ASN A 158 0.38 16.52 -17.94
N GLU A 159 -0.34 15.72 -17.17
CA GLU A 159 -1.80 15.64 -17.18
C GLU A 159 -2.33 15.97 -15.76
N GLU A 160 -3.50 16.60 -15.67
CA GLU A 160 -4.14 16.89 -14.39
C GLU A 160 -5.18 15.83 -14.07
N HIS A 161 -5.04 15.19 -12.91
CA HIS A 161 -5.92 14.11 -12.48
C HIS A 161 -6.59 14.44 -11.14
N ALA A 162 -7.85 14.03 -10.99
CA ALA A 162 -8.51 14.03 -9.69
C ALA A 162 -8.11 12.75 -8.93
N ILE A 163 -7.54 12.90 -7.74
CA ILE A 163 -7.14 11.77 -6.90
C ILE A 163 -7.83 11.87 -5.55
N SER A 164 -8.39 10.75 -5.10
CA SER A 164 -8.99 10.69 -3.77
C SER A 164 -8.82 9.34 -3.09
N PHE A 165 -8.53 9.37 -1.80
CA PHE A 165 -8.55 8.21 -0.91
C PHE A 165 -8.83 8.65 0.53
N ASN A 166 -9.28 7.71 1.34
CA ASN A 166 -9.31 7.85 2.79
C ASN A 166 -8.79 6.55 3.40
N PHE A 167 -7.55 6.57 3.87
CA PHE A 167 -6.93 5.41 4.51
C PHE A 167 -7.10 5.49 6.01
N LEU A 168 -7.71 4.45 6.56
CA LEU A 168 -7.99 4.28 7.97
C LEU A 168 -6.95 3.36 8.60
N HIS A 169 -6.51 3.72 9.79
CA HIS A 169 -5.76 2.86 10.69
C HIS A 169 -6.49 2.78 12.02
N GLN A 170 -7.03 1.60 12.31
CA GLN A 170 -7.54 1.23 13.62
C GLN A 170 -6.48 0.40 14.37
N PRO A 171 -6.43 0.49 15.72
CA PRO A 171 -5.48 -0.29 16.51
C PRO A 171 -5.70 -1.79 16.29
N VAL A 172 -4.61 -2.50 16.01
CA VAL A 172 -4.67 -3.94 15.69
C VAL A 172 -4.54 -4.84 16.91
N GLU A 173 -4.16 -4.29 18.07
CA GLU A 173 -4.05 -5.04 19.32
C GLU A 173 -5.39 -5.70 19.69
N GLY A 174 -5.37 -7.00 19.97
CA GLY A 174 -6.60 -7.78 20.23
C GLY A 174 -7.51 -7.98 19.00
N ARG A 175 -7.10 -7.52 17.81
CA ARG A 175 -7.84 -7.65 16.53
C ARG A 175 -7.15 -8.56 15.52
N ILE A 176 -6.04 -9.20 15.92
CA ILE A 176 -5.30 -10.19 15.15
C ILE A 176 -5.78 -11.58 15.55
N LEU A 177 -6.41 -12.29 14.62
CA LEU A 177 -6.87 -13.67 14.79
C LEU A 177 -5.90 -14.63 14.11
N LYS A 178 -5.59 -15.77 14.74
CA LYS A 178 -4.83 -16.83 14.06
C LYS A 178 -5.66 -17.42 12.93
N LYS A 179 -4.99 -17.98 11.91
CA LYS A 179 -5.66 -18.64 10.79
C LYS A 179 -6.72 -19.65 11.26
N GLU A 180 -6.39 -20.52 12.20
CA GLU A 180 -7.29 -21.58 12.67
C GLU A 180 -8.56 -21.00 13.32
N GLU A 181 -8.42 -19.88 14.04
CA GLU A 181 -9.53 -19.19 14.71
C GLU A 181 -10.42 -18.48 13.68
N ALA A 182 -9.80 -17.81 12.69
CA ALA A 182 -10.51 -17.17 11.61
C ALA A 182 -11.31 -18.17 10.76
N MET A 183 -10.76 -19.34 10.46
CA MET A 183 -11.41 -20.42 9.70
C MET A 183 -12.62 -21.03 10.42
N ARG A 184 -12.62 -20.98 11.76
CA ARG A 184 -13.71 -21.51 12.60
C ARG A 184 -14.85 -20.51 12.82
N SER A 185 -14.64 -19.22 12.53
CA SER A 185 -15.65 -18.20 12.75
C SER A 185 -16.74 -18.23 11.67
N ASP A 186 -17.98 -18.52 12.06
CA ASP A 186 -19.15 -18.47 11.16
C ASP A 186 -19.39 -17.07 10.59
N TYR A 187 -19.03 -16.02 11.35
CA TYR A 187 -19.11 -14.64 10.90
C TYR A 187 -18.12 -14.36 9.76
N VAL A 188 -16.86 -14.79 9.92
CA VAL A 188 -15.86 -14.71 8.86
C VAL A 188 -16.30 -15.55 7.66
N ARG A 189 -16.77 -16.78 7.87
CA ARG A 189 -17.31 -17.63 6.80
C ARG A 189 -18.48 -16.98 6.06
N LYS A 190 -19.38 -16.27 6.74
CA LYS A 190 -20.53 -15.58 6.14
C LYS A 190 -20.11 -14.37 5.30
N ILE A 191 -19.24 -13.50 5.82
CA ILE A 191 -18.74 -12.34 5.07
C ILE A 191 -17.96 -12.78 3.83
N MET A 192 -17.16 -13.85 3.99
CA MET A 192 -16.25 -14.32 2.95
C MET A 192 -16.96 -15.22 1.94
N GLY A 193 -17.83 -16.13 2.38
CA GLY A 193 -18.62 -17.01 1.51
C GLY A 193 -19.66 -16.29 0.66
N ALA A 194 -20.10 -15.09 1.07
CA ALA A 194 -20.93 -14.22 0.24
C ALA A 194 -20.14 -13.44 -0.84
N ARG A 195 -18.81 -13.38 -0.74
CA ARG A 195 -17.92 -12.54 -1.59
C ARG A 195 -16.93 -13.34 -2.44
N ALA A 196 -16.55 -14.54 -2.00
CA ALA A 196 -15.70 -15.47 -2.70
C ALA A 196 -16.57 -16.62 -3.21
N GLY A 197 -16.62 -16.84 -4.52
CA GLY A 197 -17.35 -17.95 -5.13
C GLY A 197 -16.73 -19.31 -4.79
N GLY A 198 -16.86 -19.74 -3.53
CA GLY A 198 -16.62 -21.12 -3.10
C GLY A 198 -15.16 -21.57 -2.90
N GLY A 199 -14.15 -20.70 -2.94
CA GLY A 199 -12.77 -21.18 -2.75
C GLY A 199 -11.64 -20.16 -2.61
N ASP A 200 -11.89 -18.85 -2.59
CA ASP A 200 -10.79 -17.88 -2.63
C ASP A 200 -10.02 -17.77 -1.31
N ILE A 201 -8.86 -18.43 -1.37
CA ILE A 201 -7.59 -18.31 -0.65
C ILE A 201 -7.48 -17.06 0.24
N PHE A 202 -7.27 -17.35 1.52
CA PHE A 202 -6.98 -16.39 2.58
C PHE A 202 -5.57 -15.81 2.39
N ALA A 203 -5.40 -14.82 1.50
CA ALA A 203 -4.07 -14.26 1.21
C ALA A 203 -3.28 -13.82 2.45
N SER A 204 -3.94 -13.26 3.48
CA SER A 204 -3.26 -12.89 4.73
C SER A 204 -3.01 -14.11 5.63
N ALA A 205 -3.94 -15.07 5.70
CA ALA A 205 -3.81 -16.20 6.61
C ALA A 205 -2.80 -17.26 6.11
N ASP A 206 -2.66 -17.44 4.80
CA ASP A 206 -1.70 -18.38 4.21
C ASP A 206 -0.26 -17.85 4.21
N LEU A 207 -0.07 -16.53 4.09
CA LEU A 207 1.28 -15.92 4.03
C LEU A 207 1.77 -15.42 5.40
N GLU A 208 0.87 -14.91 6.24
CA GLU A 208 1.24 -14.29 7.52
C GLU A 208 0.80 -15.13 8.73
N GLY A 209 -0.04 -16.16 8.54
CA GLY A 209 -0.56 -17.03 9.60
C GLY A 209 -1.68 -16.41 10.44
N TYR A 210 -2.08 -15.17 10.14
CA TYR A 210 -3.11 -14.43 10.88
C TYR A 210 -3.99 -13.56 9.97
N VAL A 211 -5.08 -13.06 10.53
CA VAL A 211 -6.02 -12.11 9.90
C VAL A 211 -6.21 -10.93 10.83
N ILE A 212 -6.05 -9.71 10.30
CA ILE A 212 -6.41 -8.49 11.03
C ILE A 212 -7.85 -8.10 10.66
N THR A 213 -8.66 -7.92 11.69
CA THR A 213 -10.12 -7.76 11.58
C THR A 213 -10.59 -6.32 11.43
N VAL A 214 -9.65 -5.38 11.31
CA VAL A 214 -9.91 -3.94 11.20
C VAL A 214 -9.10 -3.36 10.04
N PRO A 215 -9.56 -2.27 9.39
CA PRO A 215 -8.76 -1.57 8.41
C PRO A 215 -7.54 -0.96 9.11
N HIS A 216 -6.38 -1.17 8.52
CA HIS A 216 -5.11 -0.76 9.11
C HIS A 216 -4.10 -0.40 8.04
N LEU A 217 -3.14 0.42 8.44
CA LEU A 217 -1.87 0.57 7.75
C LEU A 217 -0.92 -0.50 8.29
N SER A 218 -0.37 -1.34 7.42
CA SER A 218 0.53 -2.46 7.73
C SER A 218 1.94 -2.15 7.24
N PRO A 219 3.03 -2.52 7.92
CA PRO A 219 4.35 -2.44 7.31
C PRO A 219 4.37 -3.26 6.03
N HIS A 220 5.02 -2.74 4.98
CA HIS A 220 5.19 -3.46 3.71
C HIS A 220 5.86 -4.82 3.95
N PRO A 221 5.59 -5.87 3.14
CA PRO A 221 6.15 -7.21 3.37
C PRO A 221 7.67 -7.26 3.55
N TYR A 222 8.44 -6.50 2.77
CA TYR A 222 9.90 -6.41 2.96
C TYR A 222 10.29 -5.71 4.27
N LEU A 223 9.47 -4.78 4.74
CA LEU A 223 9.69 -4.11 6.02
C LEU A 223 9.41 -5.07 7.18
N LEU A 224 8.36 -5.90 7.08
CA LEU A 224 8.10 -6.99 8.03
C LEU A 224 9.27 -7.99 8.10
N GLN A 225 9.85 -8.37 6.95
CA GLN A 225 11.01 -9.26 6.89
C GLN A 225 12.24 -8.69 7.61
N ALA A 226 12.41 -7.36 7.57
CA ALA A 226 13.47 -6.65 8.30
C ALA A 226 13.09 -6.31 9.75
N GLY A 227 11.90 -6.71 10.24
CA GLY A 227 11.36 -6.28 11.54
C GLY A 227 12.29 -6.55 12.72
N LYS A 228 12.96 -7.71 12.74
CA LYS A 228 13.96 -8.05 13.77
C LYS A 228 15.20 -7.15 13.72
N GLU A 229 15.66 -6.80 12.52
CA GLU A 229 16.82 -5.94 12.30
C GLU A 229 16.58 -4.52 12.86
N VAL A 230 15.32 -4.08 12.90
CA VAL A 230 14.91 -2.76 13.40
C VAL A 230 14.32 -2.78 14.81
N GLY A 231 14.48 -3.89 15.55
CA GLY A 231 14.15 -3.98 16.97
C GLY A 231 12.74 -4.43 17.30
N HIS A 232 12.02 -5.09 16.38
CA HIS A 232 10.75 -5.73 16.69
C HIS A 232 10.90 -7.23 16.92
N ASP A 233 10.41 -7.71 18.05
CA ASP A 233 10.47 -9.13 18.44
C ASP A 233 9.67 -10.07 17.51
N SER A 234 8.62 -9.54 16.87
CA SER A 234 7.77 -10.30 15.95
C SER A 234 7.07 -9.40 14.94
N ASN A 235 6.56 -9.99 13.85
CA ASN A 235 5.71 -9.27 12.89
C ASN A 235 4.48 -8.65 13.58
N ARG A 236 3.89 -9.37 14.54
CA ARG A 236 2.77 -8.87 15.33
C ARG A 236 3.15 -7.62 16.12
N HIS A 237 4.29 -7.65 16.81
CA HIS A 237 4.80 -6.50 17.55
C HIS A 237 4.99 -5.29 16.62
N PHE A 238 5.49 -5.50 15.40
CA PHE A 238 5.63 -4.41 14.42
C PHE A 238 4.26 -3.86 13.97
N GLN A 239 3.31 -4.74 13.64
CA GLN A 239 1.95 -4.33 13.27
C GLN A 239 1.28 -3.47 14.35
N GLU A 240 1.43 -3.85 15.63
CA GLU A 240 0.86 -3.14 16.78
C GLU A 240 1.46 -1.73 16.98
N HIS A 241 2.68 -1.48 16.48
CA HIS A 241 3.40 -0.20 16.65
C HIS A 241 3.38 0.69 15.39
N VAL A 242 2.65 0.33 14.33
CA VAL A 242 2.57 1.16 13.11
C VAL A 242 2.10 2.58 13.41
N LEU A 243 1.09 2.72 14.29
CA LEU A 243 0.50 4.01 14.61
C LEU A 243 1.53 4.99 15.19
N ASP A 244 2.48 4.52 15.99
CA ASP A 244 3.51 5.37 16.60
C ASP A 244 4.37 6.05 15.54
N TYR A 245 4.74 5.29 14.50
CA TYR A 245 5.52 5.81 13.38
C TYR A 245 4.75 6.84 12.57
N LEU A 246 3.46 6.60 12.32
CA LEU A 246 2.62 7.52 11.57
C LEU A 246 2.41 8.83 12.33
N LEU A 247 2.15 8.75 13.64
CA LEU A 247 1.96 9.93 14.50
C LEU A 247 3.25 10.77 14.63
N GLU A 248 4.42 10.13 14.71
CA GLU A 248 5.72 10.83 14.72
C GLU A 248 5.90 11.68 13.45
N HIS A 249 5.57 11.13 12.27
CA HIS A 249 5.66 11.86 11.01
C HIS A 249 4.60 12.95 10.84
N LEU A 250 3.43 12.75 11.41
CA LEU A 250 2.33 13.73 11.38
C LEU A 250 2.49 14.82 12.46
N ASN A 251 3.48 14.72 13.36
CA ASN A 251 3.66 15.58 14.53
C ASN A 251 2.42 15.62 15.44
N ILE A 252 1.72 14.49 15.58
CA ILE A 252 0.55 14.34 16.45
C ILE A 252 0.99 13.63 17.74
N ARG A 253 0.65 14.19 18.91
CA ARG A 253 0.95 13.56 20.21
C ARG A 253 -0.24 12.72 20.68
N ARG A 254 0.02 11.55 21.27
CA ARG A 254 -0.97 10.83 22.06
C ARG A 254 -1.18 11.61 23.36
N ASN A 255 -2.41 12.03 23.63
CA ASN A 255 -2.80 12.61 24.91
C ASN A 255 -2.95 11.52 25.97
#